data_AF-A0A812LPH9-F1
#
_entry.id   AF-A0A812LPH9-F1
#
_cell.length_a   1.000
_cell.length_b   1.000
_cell.length_c   1.000
_cell.angle_alpha   90.00
_cell.angle_beta   90.00
_cell.angle_gamma   90.00
#
_symmetry.space_group_name_H-M   'P 1'
#
loop_
_entity.id
_entity.type
_entity.pdbx_description
1 polymer ?
#
loop_
_entity_poly.entity_id
_entity_poly.type
_entity_poly.pdbx_seq_one_letter_code
_entity_poly.pdbx_strand_id
1 'polypeptide(L)'
;MHQLTEGRPGDRSFGCSRCHWPRQRGIRGLQASPGGKLTSLEGCRSCSRSVDIVDLGRFKQDPGRWGSGYCRSGGVKKKGVRVVEGKEIPWNLFSPKAPYQGSCLSKDTITSKTPLVNWETCHVIMDHGGKVPYIEGQSIGVIAPGPDKKGETPAKIRLYSIASSAPGDDESSKTVSLVVKRVVEVAGRGWCEYSNVEKGKDPEFPDAEKVYRGVCSSHICDLEAGDDVLITGPTGAEMLLPEDPEANMIFMATGTGIAPFRSHLRNLFHDKVSKGKFNGCAWLFLGVPFSESLLYDEEWKEMQAEFPGQFRFDYAVSSEEKSEKNKINGEMWVQHKMMEYGEDLWELVK
;
A
#
# COMPACT_ATOMS: atom_id res chain seq x y z
N MET A 1 54.68 -29.60 -39.09
CA MET A 1 53.95 -30.13 -40.26
C MET A 1 52.46 -29.90 -40.01
N HIS A 2 51.83 -29.16 -40.91
CA HIS A 2 50.40 -28.97 -41.15
C HIS A 2 49.44 -28.42 -40.07
N GLN A 3 48.98 -27.19 -40.36
CA GLN A 3 47.63 -26.65 -40.12
C GLN A 3 46.54 -27.51 -40.78
N LEU A 4 45.27 -27.35 -40.35
CA LEU A 4 44.01 -27.22 -41.13
C LEU A 4 42.85 -27.01 -40.12
N THR A 5 42.33 -25.78 -39.93
CA THR A 5 41.14 -25.13 -40.56
C THR A 5 39.75 -25.50 -40.00
N GLU A 6 39.13 -24.46 -39.41
CA GLU A 6 37.74 -23.95 -39.51
C GLU A 6 36.46 -24.82 -39.40
N GLY A 7 35.52 -24.33 -38.60
CA GLY A 7 34.07 -24.61 -38.66
C GLY A 7 33.28 -24.10 -37.44
N ARG A 8 32.51 -23.00 -37.58
CA ARG A 8 31.40 -22.56 -36.70
C ARG A 8 30.06 -22.78 -37.45
N PRO A 9 28.85 -22.51 -36.89
CA PRO A 9 28.31 -22.70 -35.53
C PRO A 9 26.93 -23.44 -35.56
N GLY A 10 26.41 -23.91 -34.42
CA GLY A 10 25.03 -24.41 -34.35
C GLY A 10 24.55 -24.74 -32.93
N ASP A 11 23.50 -24.02 -32.52
CA ASP A 11 22.51 -24.27 -31.46
C ASP A 11 22.83 -25.25 -30.31
N ARG A 12 22.99 -24.69 -29.10
CA ARG A 12 22.85 -25.44 -27.84
C ARG A 12 21.48 -25.18 -27.24
N SER A 13 20.57 -26.13 -27.44
CA SER A 13 19.36 -26.29 -26.62
C SER A 13 19.75 -26.92 -25.28
N PHE A 14 19.43 -26.22 -24.19
CA PHE A 14 19.54 -26.74 -22.83
C PHE A 14 18.31 -27.61 -22.53
N GLY A 15 18.52 -28.94 -22.44
CA GLY A 15 17.54 -29.88 -21.91
C GLY A 15 17.69 -30.00 -20.40
N CYS A 16 16.69 -29.54 -19.65
CA CYS A 16 16.57 -29.74 -18.21
C CYS A 16 15.86 -31.08 -17.93
N SER A 17 16.60 -32.06 -17.43
CA SER A 17 16.09 -33.35 -16.99
C SER A 17 15.74 -33.31 -15.49
N ARG A 18 14.44 -33.32 -15.16
CA ARG A 18 13.81 -34.00 -14.00
C ARG A 18 12.44 -33.35 -13.74
N CYS A 19 11.38 -34.10 -14.03
CA CYS A 19 10.17 -34.24 -13.22
C CYS A 19 9.22 -35.21 -13.95
N HIS A 20 9.09 -36.41 -13.38
CA HIS A 20 8.11 -37.42 -13.75
C HIS A 20 6.71 -36.95 -13.36
N TRP A 21 5.75 -37.02 -14.29
CA TRP A 21 4.32 -37.13 -14.00
C TRP A 21 3.73 -38.21 -14.94
N PRO A 22 2.90 -39.15 -14.45
CA PRO A 22 2.39 -40.23 -15.29
C PRO A 22 1.26 -39.75 -16.20
N ARG A 23 1.38 -40.04 -17.50
CA ARG A 23 0.29 -40.00 -18.48
C ARG A 23 -0.61 -41.23 -18.29
N GLN A 24 -1.91 -41.02 -18.13
CA GLN A 24 -2.92 -41.99 -18.56
C GLN A 24 -3.94 -41.36 -19.50
N ARG A 25 -4.45 -42.24 -20.37
CA ARG A 25 -5.12 -42.02 -21.66
C ARG A 25 -6.62 -41.76 -21.47
N GLY A 26 -7.25 -41.15 -22.48
CA GLY A 26 -8.70 -41.23 -22.68
C GLY A 26 -9.26 -40.10 -23.55
N ILE A 27 -9.10 -40.14 -24.88
CA ILE A 27 -10.16 -40.49 -25.86
C ILE A 27 -10.86 -39.25 -26.46
N ARG A 28 -10.69 -39.10 -27.79
CA ARG A 28 -11.58 -38.54 -28.85
C ARG A 28 -12.16 -37.13 -28.61
N GLY A 29 -12.15 -36.17 -29.53
CA GLY A 29 -12.02 -36.15 -30.99
C GLY A 29 -12.78 -34.91 -31.50
N LEU A 30 -12.52 -34.53 -32.75
CA LEU A 30 -13.30 -33.61 -33.60
C LEU A 30 -13.15 -32.09 -33.42
N GLN A 31 -12.24 -31.55 -34.25
CA GLN A 31 -12.47 -30.51 -35.27
C GLN A 31 -13.47 -29.37 -34.99
N ALA A 32 -12.94 -28.16 -35.09
CA ALA A 32 -13.64 -26.89 -35.15
C ALA A 32 -14.36 -26.68 -36.50
N SER A 33 -15.56 -26.07 -36.42
CA SER A 33 -16.24 -25.40 -37.52
C SER A 33 -16.82 -24.07 -37.01
N PRO A 34 -16.66 -22.94 -37.75
CA PRO A 34 -17.17 -21.63 -37.36
C PRO A 34 -18.55 -21.35 -37.96
N GLY A 35 -19.42 -20.68 -37.19
CA GLY A 35 -20.64 -20.03 -37.71
C GLY A 35 -21.94 -20.57 -37.14
N GLY A 36 -22.61 -19.76 -36.31
CA GLY A 36 -23.98 -19.97 -35.85
C GLY A 36 -24.48 -18.80 -35.01
N LYS A 37 -25.35 -17.97 -35.58
CA LYS A 37 -26.19 -16.99 -34.88
C LYS A 37 -27.48 -17.67 -34.43
N LEU A 38 -27.90 -17.50 -33.18
CA LEU A 38 -29.29 -17.58 -32.66
C LEU A 38 -29.16 -17.37 -31.14
N THR A 39 -29.98 -16.64 -30.38
CA THR A 39 -31.11 -15.74 -30.58
C THR A 39 -31.35 -15.07 -29.23
N SER A 40 -31.98 -13.89 -29.25
CA SER A 40 -32.43 -13.12 -28.09
C SER A 40 -33.33 -13.91 -27.13
N LEU A 41 -33.11 -13.72 -25.84
CA LEU A 41 -34.17 -13.79 -24.82
C LEU A 41 -34.11 -12.51 -23.99
N GLU A 42 -35.18 -11.72 -24.11
CA GLU A 42 -35.48 -10.58 -23.27
C GLU A 42 -35.91 -11.04 -21.86
N GLY A 43 -35.55 -10.22 -20.87
CA GLY A 43 -36.42 -10.00 -19.70
C GLY A 43 -35.87 -10.47 -18.36
N CYS A 44 -35.21 -9.57 -17.61
CA CYS A 44 -35.80 -9.02 -16.38
C CYS A 44 -34.98 -7.80 -15.93
N ARG A 45 -35.64 -6.64 -15.84
CA ARG A 45 -35.12 -5.42 -15.23
C ARG A 45 -35.51 -5.43 -13.75
N SER A 46 -34.54 -5.36 -12.83
CA SER A 46 -34.58 -4.55 -11.60
C SER A 46 -33.49 -5.00 -10.63
N CYS A 47 -32.35 -4.32 -10.64
CA CYS A 47 -31.57 -3.94 -9.44
C CYS A 47 -30.31 -3.23 -9.93
N SER A 48 -30.20 -1.93 -9.69
CA SER A 48 -28.95 -1.19 -9.88
C SER A 48 -28.53 -0.65 -8.53
N ARG A 49 -27.76 -1.46 -7.79
CA ARG A 49 -26.76 -0.97 -6.84
C ARG A 49 -25.41 -1.33 -7.44
N SER A 50 -24.62 -0.31 -7.74
CA SER A 50 -23.28 -0.42 -8.28
C SER A 50 -22.35 -0.96 -7.20
N VAL A 51 -21.85 -2.18 -7.38
CA VAL A 51 -20.68 -2.70 -6.69
C VAL A 51 -19.50 -2.47 -7.63
N ASP A 52 -18.58 -1.59 -7.28
CA ASP A 52 -17.36 -1.37 -8.07
C ASP A 52 -16.37 -2.50 -7.79
N ILE A 53 -16.48 -3.57 -8.59
CA ILE A 53 -15.43 -4.58 -8.76
C ILE A 53 -14.56 -4.13 -9.93
N VAL A 54 -13.33 -3.73 -9.62
CA VAL A 54 -12.33 -3.33 -10.62
C VAL A 54 -11.79 -4.60 -11.32
N ASP A 55 -12.35 -4.94 -12.48
CA ASP A 55 -11.79 -5.97 -13.37
C ASP A 55 -11.10 -5.34 -14.60
N LEU A 56 -9.88 -5.80 -14.85
CA LEU A 56 -8.96 -5.31 -15.87
C LEU A 56 -9.23 -6.00 -17.22
N GLY A 57 -10.22 -5.50 -17.96
CA GLY A 57 -10.56 -5.98 -19.30
C GLY A 57 -10.11 -5.05 -20.43
N ARG A 58 -9.14 -5.50 -21.25
CA ARG A 58 -8.69 -4.84 -22.49
C ARG A 58 -9.84 -4.60 -23.49
N PHE A 59 -10.16 -3.35 -23.79
CA PHE A 59 -11.01 -2.98 -24.93
C PHE A 59 -10.19 -2.55 -26.15
N LYS A 60 -10.35 -3.27 -27.26
CA LYS A 60 -9.89 -2.88 -28.61
C LYS A 60 -10.76 -1.74 -29.14
N GLN A 61 -10.14 -0.70 -29.68
CA GLN A 61 -10.82 0.39 -30.39
C GLN A 61 -11.14 -0.01 -31.83
N ASP A 62 -12.39 0.15 -32.25
CA ASP A 62 -12.80 0.16 -33.65
C ASP A 62 -12.71 1.60 -34.23
N PRO A 63 -12.17 1.79 -35.44
CA PRO A 63 -12.04 3.10 -36.06
C PRO A 63 -13.26 3.38 -36.96
N GLY A 64 -14.01 4.44 -36.65
CA GLY A 64 -14.86 5.07 -37.66
C GLY A 64 -16.22 5.56 -37.18
N ARG A 65 -16.29 6.78 -36.66
CA ARG A 65 -17.41 7.69 -36.92
C ARG A 65 -17.03 9.13 -36.59
N TRP A 66 -16.87 9.94 -37.63
CA TRP A 66 -16.73 11.39 -37.51
C TRP A 66 -18.10 11.98 -37.17
N GLY A 67 -18.22 12.54 -35.97
CA GLY A 67 -19.40 13.26 -35.47
C GLY A 67 -18.96 14.61 -34.91
N SER A 68 -19.74 15.64 -35.22
CA SER A 68 -19.51 17.07 -35.03
C SER A 68 -18.77 17.46 -33.75
N GLY A 69 -17.71 18.27 -33.92
CA GLY A 69 -16.93 18.84 -32.83
C GLY A 69 -17.76 19.75 -31.93
N TYR A 70 -18.14 19.24 -30.77
CA TYR A 70 -18.29 20.08 -29.59
C TYR A 70 -16.90 20.53 -29.17
N CYS A 71 -16.63 21.84 -29.28
CA CYS A 71 -15.51 22.45 -28.59
C CYS A 71 -15.72 22.23 -27.08
N ARG A 72 -15.09 21.19 -26.52
CA ARG A 72 -14.88 21.10 -25.08
C ARG A 72 -13.98 22.26 -24.73
N SER A 73 -14.55 23.29 -24.09
CA SER A 73 -13.79 24.32 -23.39
C SER A 73 -12.83 23.59 -22.45
N GLY A 74 -11.55 23.54 -22.82
CA GLY A 74 -10.50 22.97 -21.99
C GLY A 74 -10.42 23.81 -20.73
N GLY A 75 -11.01 23.31 -19.63
CA GLY A 75 -10.87 23.94 -18.33
C GLY A 75 -9.38 24.17 -18.04
N VAL A 76 -9.06 25.39 -17.61
CA VAL A 76 -7.70 25.75 -17.21
C VAL A 76 -7.28 24.76 -16.11
N LYS A 77 -6.26 23.93 -16.38
CA LYS A 77 -5.69 23.03 -15.37
C LYS A 77 -5.11 23.88 -14.24
N LYS A 78 -5.84 24.03 -13.14
CA LYS A 78 -5.33 24.68 -11.93
C LYS A 78 -4.10 23.90 -11.46
N LYS A 79 -2.96 24.57 -11.30
CA LYS A 79 -1.74 23.96 -10.79
C LYS A 79 -1.98 23.54 -9.35
N GLY A 80 -1.56 22.32 -8.99
CA GLY A 80 -1.66 21.83 -7.62
C GLY A 80 -2.98 21.15 -7.25
N VAL A 81 -3.88 20.98 -8.21
CA VAL A 81 -5.22 20.41 -7.98
C VAL A 81 -5.51 19.33 -9.01
N ARG A 82 -6.16 18.25 -8.57
CA ARG A 82 -6.76 17.22 -9.43
C ARG A 82 -8.25 17.16 -9.15
N VAL A 83 -9.06 16.92 -10.17
CA VAL A 83 -10.49 16.66 -9.97
C VAL A 83 -10.71 15.15 -9.93
N VAL A 84 -11.29 14.66 -8.85
CA VAL A 84 -11.69 13.25 -8.65
C VAL A 84 -13.14 13.27 -8.23
N GLU A 85 -14.00 12.55 -8.95
CA GLU A 85 -15.45 12.48 -8.67
C GLU A 85 -16.14 13.85 -8.55
N GLY A 86 -15.63 14.86 -9.27
CA GLY A 86 -16.16 16.22 -9.25
C GLY A 86 -15.62 17.13 -8.14
N LYS A 87 -14.77 16.62 -7.24
CA LYS A 87 -14.10 17.41 -6.18
C LYS A 87 -12.66 17.75 -6.53
N GLU A 88 -12.27 18.98 -6.20
CA GLU A 88 -10.90 19.46 -6.30
C GLU A 88 -10.09 18.96 -5.09
N ILE A 89 -9.05 18.15 -5.34
CA ILE A 89 -8.14 17.62 -4.32
C ILE A 89 -6.71 18.16 -4.52
N PRO A 90 -5.92 18.36 -3.45
CA PRO A 90 -4.50 18.71 -3.57
C PRO A 90 -3.72 17.66 -4.35
N TRP A 91 -2.87 18.09 -5.30
CA TRP A 91 -2.14 17.19 -6.19
C TRP A 91 -0.80 17.75 -6.66
N ASN A 92 0.31 17.07 -6.32
CA ASN A 92 1.66 17.41 -6.76
C ASN A 92 2.01 18.89 -6.56
N LEU A 93 1.76 19.43 -5.36
CA LEU A 93 2.11 20.81 -5.01
C LEU A 93 3.62 21.01 -5.04
N PHE A 94 4.36 20.02 -4.54
CA PHE A 94 5.82 20.00 -4.54
C PHE A 94 6.33 18.80 -5.32
N SER A 95 7.33 19.04 -6.17
CA SER A 95 7.91 18.02 -7.04
C SER A 95 9.29 17.62 -6.55
N PRO A 96 9.87 16.49 -6.98
CA PRO A 96 11.23 16.13 -6.60
C PRO A 96 12.30 17.15 -7.00
N LYS A 97 12.03 18.02 -7.99
CA LYS A 97 12.94 19.10 -8.41
C LYS A 97 12.86 20.35 -7.53
N ALA A 98 11.75 20.50 -6.81
CA ALA A 98 11.47 21.63 -5.93
C ALA A 98 10.61 21.10 -4.76
N PRO A 99 11.21 20.29 -3.86
CA PRO A 99 10.53 19.79 -2.68
C PRO A 99 10.24 20.92 -1.69
N TYR A 100 9.26 20.72 -0.82
CA TYR A 100 9.07 21.54 0.36
C TYR A 100 10.09 21.13 1.43
N GLN A 101 10.75 22.10 2.06
CA GLN A 101 11.60 21.85 3.22
C GLN A 101 10.75 22.03 4.48
N GLY A 102 10.37 20.90 5.10
CA GLY A 102 9.75 20.87 6.42
C GLY A 102 10.77 20.47 7.49
N SER A 103 10.28 20.27 8.71
CA SER A 103 11.12 19.83 9.83
C SER A 103 10.45 18.71 10.62
N CYS A 104 11.24 17.78 11.14
CA CYS A 104 10.76 16.78 12.08
C CYS A 104 10.37 17.46 13.41
N LEU A 105 9.15 17.19 13.89
CA LEU A 105 8.69 17.66 15.21
C LEU A 105 8.92 16.59 16.27
N SER A 106 8.57 15.35 15.96
CA SER A 106 8.78 14.22 16.85
C SER A 106 8.93 12.92 16.07
N LYS A 107 9.60 11.95 16.69
CA LYS A 107 9.73 10.58 16.21
C LYS A 107 9.68 9.65 17.41
N ASP A 108 8.70 8.77 17.40
CA ASP A 108 8.48 7.77 18.43
C ASP A 108 8.53 6.37 17.83
N THR A 109 9.27 5.46 18.44
CA THR A 109 9.24 4.04 18.07
C THR A 109 8.01 3.41 18.72
N ILE A 110 7.04 2.98 17.89
CA ILE A 110 5.73 2.49 18.35
C ILE A 110 5.62 0.97 18.40
N THR A 111 6.73 0.26 18.17
CA THR A 111 6.84 -1.20 18.33
C THR A 111 7.93 -1.56 19.32
N SER A 112 7.82 -2.74 19.92
CA SER A 112 8.88 -3.29 20.77
C SER A 112 9.77 -4.27 20.02
N LYS A 113 10.98 -4.52 20.56
CA LYS A 113 11.96 -5.40 19.93
C LYS A 113 11.43 -6.83 19.85
N THR A 114 11.40 -7.38 18.63
CA THR A 114 11.01 -8.76 18.36
C THR A 114 12.19 -9.56 17.80
N PRO A 115 12.07 -10.90 17.64
CA PRO A 115 13.10 -11.70 16.98
C PRO A 115 13.33 -11.35 15.50
N LEU A 116 12.41 -10.58 14.88
CA LEU A 116 12.56 -10.17 13.48
C LEU A 116 13.59 -9.06 13.35
N VAL A 117 14.37 -9.13 12.27
CA VAL A 117 15.31 -8.05 11.89
C VAL A 117 14.57 -6.73 11.64
N ASN A 118 13.38 -6.80 11.04
CA ASN A 118 12.55 -5.64 10.72
C ASN A 118 11.47 -5.42 11.79
N TRP A 119 11.88 -5.23 13.04
CA TRP A 119 10.96 -5.02 14.18
C TRP A 119 10.57 -3.56 14.35
N GLU A 120 11.48 -2.62 14.07
CA GLU A 120 11.30 -1.21 14.37
C GLU A 120 10.32 -0.54 13.39
N THR A 121 9.24 0.02 13.94
CA THR A 121 8.31 0.90 13.23
C THR A 121 8.16 2.18 14.04
N CYS A 122 8.32 3.32 13.38
CA CYS A 122 8.26 4.64 13.99
C CYS A 122 7.03 5.40 13.53
N HIS A 123 6.44 6.16 14.43
CA HIS A 123 5.52 7.25 14.14
C HIS A 123 6.33 8.54 14.09
N VAL A 124 6.23 9.29 12.99
CA VAL A 124 7.01 10.52 12.77
C VAL A 124 6.08 11.65 12.41
N ILE A 125 6.15 12.76 13.16
CA ILE A 125 5.37 13.97 12.90
C ILE A 125 6.30 15.02 12.29
N MET A 126 5.90 15.59 11.15
CA MET A 126 6.64 16.60 10.43
C MET A 126 5.84 17.89 10.30
N ASP A 127 6.46 19.04 10.52
CA ASP A 127 5.87 20.34 10.23
C ASP A 127 5.99 20.66 8.74
N HIS A 128 4.87 20.99 8.13
CA HIS A 128 4.77 21.48 6.77
C HIS A 128 4.21 22.91 6.68
N GLY A 129 4.05 23.61 7.82
CA GLY A 129 3.67 25.02 7.88
C GLY A 129 2.35 25.37 7.17
N GLY A 130 1.46 24.40 6.99
CA GLY A 130 0.23 24.54 6.20
C GLY A 130 0.45 24.65 4.68
N LYS A 131 1.66 24.42 4.18
CA LYS A 131 2.02 24.53 2.76
C LYS A 131 1.75 23.28 1.95
N VAL A 132 1.70 22.12 2.59
CA VAL A 132 1.41 20.82 1.98
C VAL A 132 0.03 20.32 2.45
N PRO A 133 -1.08 21.00 2.13
CA PRO A 133 -2.40 20.47 2.45
C PRO A 133 -2.62 19.15 1.71
N TYR A 134 -3.19 18.17 2.40
CA TYR A 134 -3.53 16.85 1.88
C TYR A 134 -4.91 16.44 2.38
N ILE A 135 -5.44 15.34 1.84
CA ILE A 135 -6.66 14.69 2.31
C ILE A 135 -6.38 13.23 2.67
N GLU A 136 -7.29 12.61 3.43
CA GLU A 136 -7.19 11.23 3.88
C GLU A 136 -6.96 10.27 2.70
N GLY A 137 -6.03 9.32 2.89
CA GLY A 137 -5.68 8.35 1.85
C GLY A 137 -4.60 8.77 0.87
N GLN A 138 -4.15 10.02 0.92
CA GLN A 138 -3.01 10.47 0.12
C GLN A 138 -1.66 10.00 0.71
N SER A 139 -0.63 10.15 -0.11
CA SER A 139 0.76 9.90 0.23
C SER A 139 1.60 11.16 0.00
N ILE A 140 2.63 11.34 0.81
CA ILE A 140 3.73 12.27 0.52
C ILE A 140 4.97 11.50 0.11
N GLY A 141 5.85 12.14 -0.64
CA GLY A 141 7.16 11.59 -0.92
C GLY A 141 8.25 12.25 -0.09
N VAL A 142 9.17 11.45 0.42
CA VAL A 142 10.35 11.93 1.16
C VAL A 142 11.60 11.71 0.31
N ILE A 143 12.51 12.68 0.34
CA ILE A 143 13.81 12.64 -0.32
C ILE A 143 14.90 12.60 0.75
N ALA A 144 15.61 11.48 0.83
CA ALA A 144 16.73 11.33 1.76
C ALA A 144 18.02 11.99 1.23
N PRO A 145 18.87 12.53 2.12
CA PRO A 145 20.09 13.25 1.73
C PRO A 145 21.20 12.34 1.19
N GLY A 146 21.25 11.08 1.64
CA GLY A 146 22.30 10.13 1.26
C GLY A 146 22.21 9.65 -0.20
N PRO A 147 23.31 9.10 -0.75
CA PRO A 147 23.28 8.53 -2.09
C PRO A 147 22.30 7.35 -2.17
N ASP A 148 21.61 7.20 -3.31
CA ASP A 148 20.82 6.01 -3.58
C ASP A 148 21.71 4.80 -3.94
N LYS A 149 21.09 3.67 -4.31
CA LYS A 149 21.80 2.44 -4.71
C LYS A 149 22.75 2.63 -5.91
N LYS A 150 22.64 3.74 -6.66
CA LYS A 150 23.47 4.08 -7.82
C LYS A 150 24.50 5.16 -7.50
N GLY A 151 24.56 5.66 -6.27
CA GLY A 151 25.42 6.77 -5.90
C GLY A 151 24.83 8.15 -6.21
N GLU A 152 23.55 8.25 -6.63
CA GLU A 152 22.91 9.52 -6.95
C GLU A 152 22.49 10.25 -5.65
N THR A 153 22.85 11.53 -5.52
CA THR A 153 22.51 12.40 -4.37
C THR A 153 21.77 13.65 -4.87
N PRO A 154 20.62 14.02 -4.28
CA PRO A 154 19.91 13.32 -3.21
C PRO A 154 19.26 12.02 -3.70
N ALA A 155 18.89 11.12 -2.78
CA ALA A 155 18.25 9.86 -3.14
C ALA A 155 16.92 10.09 -3.86
N LYS A 156 16.50 9.13 -4.70
CA LYS A 156 15.16 9.18 -5.31
C LYS A 156 14.05 9.24 -4.26
N ILE A 157 12.98 9.94 -4.61
CA ILE A 157 11.72 10.00 -3.84
C ILE A 157 11.23 8.59 -3.45
N ARG A 158 10.85 8.42 -2.17
CA ARG A 158 10.06 7.27 -1.69
C ARG A 158 8.72 7.78 -1.19
N LEU A 159 7.64 7.13 -1.61
CA LEU A 159 6.28 7.47 -1.18
C LEU A 159 5.95 6.77 0.13
N TYR A 160 5.30 7.50 1.03
CA TYR A 160 4.75 7.00 2.28
C TYR A 160 3.31 7.49 2.39
N SER A 161 2.40 6.55 2.66
CA SER A 161 1.02 6.86 2.97
C SER A 161 0.96 7.71 4.24
N ILE A 162 0.14 8.74 4.22
CA ILE A 162 -0.03 9.65 5.35
C ILE A 162 -0.84 8.93 6.43
N ALA A 163 -0.36 9.01 7.67
CA ALA A 163 -0.96 8.34 8.84
C ALA A 163 -1.85 9.26 9.69
N SER A 164 -1.78 10.59 9.47
CA SER A 164 -2.64 11.60 10.09
C SER A 164 -3.84 11.93 9.20
N SER A 165 -4.95 12.35 9.79
CA SER A 165 -6.03 13.02 9.05
C SER A 165 -5.58 14.39 8.54
N ALA A 166 -6.36 15.05 7.68
CA ALA A 166 -6.03 16.33 7.06
C ALA A 166 -5.70 17.46 8.06
N PRO A 167 -6.33 17.54 9.25
CA PRO A 167 -5.92 18.48 10.29
C PRO A 167 -4.56 18.17 10.93
N GLY A 168 -3.98 16.99 10.72
CA GLY A 168 -2.76 16.56 11.42
C GLY A 168 -3.06 16.05 12.84
N ASP A 169 -2.05 15.47 13.48
CA ASP A 169 -2.27 14.82 14.78
C ASP A 169 -2.58 15.83 15.90
N ASP A 170 -2.11 17.07 15.76
CA ASP A 170 -2.38 18.22 16.63
C ASP A 170 -3.59 19.07 16.18
N GLU A 171 -4.27 18.65 15.11
CA GLU A 171 -5.38 19.37 14.46
C GLU A 171 -5.07 20.81 14.02
N SER A 172 -3.80 21.17 13.81
CA SER A 172 -3.40 22.52 13.39
C SER A 172 -3.47 22.76 11.88
N SER A 173 -3.65 21.70 11.10
CA SER A 173 -3.48 21.62 9.64
C SER A 173 -2.09 22.04 9.15
N LYS A 174 -1.08 21.98 10.03
CA LYS A 174 0.31 22.30 9.71
C LYS A 174 1.23 21.10 9.79
N THR A 175 0.76 19.99 10.35
CA THR A 175 1.56 18.79 10.56
C THR A 175 1.11 17.65 9.68
N VAL A 176 2.04 16.75 9.36
CA VAL A 176 1.78 15.50 8.66
C VAL A 176 2.50 14.37 9.39
N SER A 177 1.80 13.27 9.64
CA SER A 177 2.35 12.10 10.31
C SER A 177 2.58 10.96 9.33
N LEU A 178 3.70 10.26 9.50
CA LEU A 178 4.03 9.03 8.78
C LEU A 178 4.21 7.87 9.77
N VAL A 179 3.88 6.66 9.30
CA VAL A 179 4.28 5.42 9.99
C VAL A 179 5.27 4.67 9.11
N VAL A 180 6.51 4.56 9.60
CA VAL A 180 7.64 4.09 8.81
C VAL A 180 8.30 2.91 9.51
N LYS A 181 8.35 1.78 8.79
CA LYS A 181 9.10 0.60 9.21
C LYS A 181 10.54 0.70 8.73
N ARG A 182 11.50 0.54 9.64
CA ARG A 182 12.91 0.50 9.25
C ARG A 182 13.16 -0.77 8.44
N VAL A 183 13.64 -0.59 7.22
CA VAL A 183 14.07 -1.70 6.36
C VAL A 183 15.51 -2.04 6.69
N VAL A 184 15.71 -3.23 7.25
CA VAL A 184 17.00 -3.85 7.54
C VAL A 184 16.99 -5.27 6.97
N GLU A 185 18.03 -5.60 6.21
CA GLU A 185 18.23 -6.92 5.63
C GLU A 185 19.58 -7.46 6.11
N VAL A 186 19.54 -8.63 6.75
CA VAL A 186 20.72 -9.31 7.27
C VAL A 186 20.90 -10.62 6.50
N ALA A 187 22.11 -10.88 6.03
CA ALA A 187 22.44 -12.13 5.34
C ALA A 187 22.01 -13.36 6.16
N GLY A 188 21.28 -14.28 5.53
CA GLY A 188 20.78 -15.51 6.17
C GLY A 188 19.59 -15.34 7.12
N ARG A 189 19.09 -14.12 7.34
CA ARG A 189 17.96 -13.85 8.27
C ARG A 189 16.86 -12.94 7.70
N GLY A 190 16.95 -12.57 6.43
CA GLY A 190 15.95 -11.77 5.71
C GLY A 190 15.70 -12.25 4.28
N TRP A 191 14.85 -11.53 3.54
CA TRP A 191 14.52 -11.79 2.11
C TRP A 191 15.63 -11.35 1.12
N CYS A 192 16.87 -11.44 1.60
CA CYS A 192 18.14 -10.84 1.20
C CYS A 192 18.98 -11.40 0.03
N GLU A 193 18.46 -11.76 -1.15
CA GLU A 193 19.33 -12.25 -2.25
C GLU A 193 19.82 -11.14 -3.22
N TYR A 194 19.39 -9.87 -3.06
CA TYR A 194 19.54 -8.82 -4.09
C TYR A 194 20.06 -7.44 -3.64
N SER A 195 20.72 -7.31 -2.48
CA SER A 195 21.31 -6.02 -2.08
C SER A 195 22.70 -5.80 -2.72
N ASN A 196 22.91 -4.66 -3.41
CA ASN A 196 24.14 -4.35 -4.16
C ASN A 196 25.12 -3.40 -3.42
N VAL A 197 25.04 -3.29 -2.10
CA VAL A 197 25.91 -2.38 -1.32
C VAL A 197 26.92 -3.17 -0.49
N GLU A 198 28.18 -2.74 -0.50
CA GLU A 198 29.26 -3.32 0.31
C GLU A 198 29.24 -2.78 1.76
N LYS A 199 28.90 -3.73 2.64
CA LYS A 199 29.24 -3.98 4.04
C LYS A 199 30.15 -3.01 4.79
N GLY A 200 29.64 -2.51 5.93
CA GLY A 200 30.42 -2.20 7.13
C GLY A 200 30.04 -3.17 8.27
N LYS A 201 30.83 -3.21 9.36
CA LYS A 201 30.40 -3.88 10.60
C LYS A 201 29.20 -3.13 11.16
N ASP A 202 28.03 -3.75 11.16
CA ASP A 202 26.84 -3.15 11.74
C ASP A 202 26.89 -3.31 13.28
N PRO A 203 26.66 -2.25 14.07
CA PRO A 203 26.73 -2.32 15.52
C PRO A 203 25.63 -3.20 16.14
N GLU A 204 24.48 -3.33 15.47
CA GLU A 204 23.36 -4.17 15.93
C GLU A 204 23.56 -5.64 15.54
N PHE A 205 24.24 -5.90 14.42
CA PHE A 205 24.52 -7.24 13.91
C PHE A 205 26.02 -7.44 13.66
N PRO A 206 26.85 -7.52 14.72
CA PRO A 206 28.31 -7.62 14.58
C PRO A 206 28.77 -8.93 13.93
N ASP A 207 27.98 -9.99 14.08
CA ASP A 207 28.26 -11.32 13.52
C ASP A 207 27.74 -11.49 12.08
N ALA A 208 27.02 -10.51 11.54
CA ALA A 208 26.43 -10.62 10.21
C ALA A 208 27.48 -10.37 9.12
N GLU A 209 27.53 -11.29 8.15
CA GLU A 209 28.40 -11.12 7.00
C GLU A 209 27.99 -9.91 6.15
N LYS A 210 26.68 -9.66 5.99
CA LYS A 210 26.10 -8.52 5.27
C LYS A 210 24.92 -7.94 6.01
N VAL A 211 24.88 -6.61 6.13
CA VAL A 211 23.72 -5.86 6.56
C VAL A 211 23.44 -4.75 5.54
N TYR A 212 22.19 -4.64 5.12
CA TYR A 212 21.70 -3.57 4.28
C TYR A 212 20.60 -2.81 5.02
N ARG A 213 20.72 -1.49 5.08
CA ARG A 213 19.72 -0.60 5.67
C ARG A 213 19.09 0.24 4.55
N GLY A 214 17.77 0.30 4.51
CA GLY A 214 17.05 1.08 3.51
C GLY A 214 17.33 2.57 3.71
N VAL A 215 17.79 3.26 2.66
CA VAL A 215 18.23 4.66 2.74
C VAL A 215 17.15 5.58 3.29
N CYS A 216 15.95 5.60 2.69
CA CYS A 216 14.90 6.53 3.10
C CYS A 216 14.20 6.13 4.39
N SER A 217 13.98 4.82 4.61
CA SER A 217 13.37 4.34 5.86
C SER A 217 14.29 4.61 7.05
N SER A 218 15.61 4.40 6.90
CA SER A 218 16.56 4.67 7.97
C SER A 218 16.64 6.16 8.23
N HIS A 219 16.76 6.98 7.17
CA HIS A 219 16.73 8.43 7.29
C HIS A 219 15.54 8.93 8.12
N ILE A 220 14.32 8.47 7.82
CA ILE A 220 13.12 8.90 8.57
C ILE A 220 13.12 8.38 10.01
N CYS A 221 13.51 7.12 10.24
CA CYS A 221 13.56 6.54 11.59
C CYS A 221 14.68 7.12 12.46
N ASP A 222 15.71 7.73 11.84
CA ASP A 222 16.85 8.38 12.48
C ASP A 222 16.66 9.89 12.68
N LEU A 223 15.54 10.47 12.22
CA LEU A 223 15.25 11.89 12.43
C LEU A 223 15.11 12.23 13.91
N GLU A 224 15.69 13.37 14.28
CA GLU A 224 15.51 14.02 15.57
C GLU A 224 14.64 15.28 15.42
N ALA A 225 14.08 15.76 16.53
CA ALA A 225 13.28 16.98 16.52
C ALA A 225 14.14 18.18 16.07
N GLY A 226 13.65 18.91 15.06
CA GLY A 226 14.35 20.03 14.44
C GLY A 226 15.10 19.68 13.14
N ASP A 227 15.25 18.39 12.80
CA ASP A 227 15.91 18.00 11.55
C ASP A 227 15.09 18.39 10.31
N ASP A 228 15.78 18.87 9.27
CA ASP A 228 15.17 19.19 7.98
C ASP A 228 14.72 17.93 7.23
N VAL A 229 13.53 17.99 6.62
CA VAL A 229 12.97 16.91 5.78
C VAL A 229 12.47 17.47 4.46
N LEU A 230 12.89 16.85 3.36
CA LEU A 230 12.43 17.21 2.01
C LEU A 230 11.17 16.44 1.64
N ILE A 231 10.05 17.15 1.54
CA ILE A 231 8.70 16.63 1.29
C ILE A 231 8.25 16.95 -0.13
N THR A 232 7.55 16.01 -0.77
CA THR A 232 6.95 16.15 -2.09
C THR A 232 5.49 15.66 -2.06
N GLY A 233 4.71 16.03 -3.08
CA GLY A 233 3.29 15.68 -3.16
C GLY A 233 2.39 16.81 -2.66
N PRO A 234 1.22 16.49 -2.07
CA PRO A 234 0.68 15.13 -1.89
C PRO A 234 0.30 14.47 -3.22
N THR A 235 0.12 13.15 -3.19
CA THR A 235 -0.24 12.32 -4.36
C THR A 235 -1.15 11.16 -3.95
N GLY A 236 -1.83 10.56 -4.92
CA GLY A 236 -2.74 9.43 -4.70
C GLY A 236 -4.21 9.86 -4.64
N ALA A 237 -5.07 9.08 -5.27
CA ALA A 237 -6.52 9.27 -5.29
C ALA A 237 -7.29 7.95 -5.15
N GLU A 238 -6.58 6.83 -5.10
CA GLU A 238 -7.14 5.48 -5.10
C GLU A 238 -7.69 5.08 -3.72
N MET A 239 -7.18 5.69 -2.65
CA MET A 239 -7.53 5.38 -1.26
C MET A 239 -8.32 6.52 -0.60
N LEU A 240 -9.04 7.34 -1.36
CA LEU A 240 -9.86 8.40 -0.79
C LEU A 240 -11.07 7.81 -0.06
N LEU A 241 -11.50 8.49 1.01
CA LEU A 241 -12.74 8.15 1.71
C LEU A 241 -13.96 8.34 0.78
N PRO A 242 -14.94 7.43 0.82
CA PRO A 242 -16.23 7.65 0.17
C PRO A 242 -16.98 8.80 0.86
N GLU A 243 -17.86 9.45 0.11
CA GLU A 243 -18.61 10.62 0.59
C GLU A 243 -19.82 10.26 1.45
N ASP A 244 -20.33 9.04 1.28
CA ASP A 244 -21.53 8.56 1.95
C ASP A 244 -21.27 8.35 3.45
N PRO A 245 -21.92 9.12 4.34
CA PRO A 245 -21.74 8.99 5.79
C PRO A 245 -22.29 7.68 6.37
N GLU A 246 -23.10 6.95 5.60
CA GLU A 246 -23.67 5.66 5.99
C GLU A 246 -22.89 4.47 5.39
N ALA A 247 -21.79 4.72 4.67
CA ALA A 247 -21.05 3.67 3.99
C ALA A 247 -20.43 2.66 4.97
N ASN A 248 -20.52 1.37 4.61
CA ASN A 248 -19.77 0.31 5.27
C ASN A 248 -18.34 0.27 4.71
N MET A 249 -17.34 0.43 5.57
CA MET A 249 -15.93 0.46 5.22
C MET A 249 -15.19 -0.70 5.88
N ILE A 250 -14.64 -1.60 5.06
CA ILE A 250 -13.80 -2.71 5.51
C ILE A 250 -12.34 -2.38 5.19
N PHE A 251 -11.54 -2.15 6.23
CA PHE A 251 -10.12 -1.81 6.13
C PHE A 251 -9.27 -3.06 6.35
N MET A 252 -8.40 -3.38 5.39
CA MET A 252 -7.51 -4.55 5.48
C MET A 252 -6.04 -4.10 5.42
N ALA A 253 -5.33 -4.17 6.54
CA ALA A 253 -3.95 -3.73 6.66
C ALA A 253 -2.99 -4.85 7.08
N THR A 254 -1.74 -4.73 6.62
CA THR A 254 -0.60 -5.47 7.17
C THR A 254 0.54 -4.51 7.46
N GLY A 255 1.07 -4.53 8.69
CA GLY A 255 2.12 -3.61 9.14
C GLY A 255 1.81 -2.14 8.83
N THR A 256 2.73 -1.43 8.17
CA THR A 256 2.58 0.00 7.81
C THR A 256 1.46 0.30 6.83
N GLY A 257 0.82 -0.73 6.24
CA GLY A 257 -0.42 -0.56 5.47
C GLY A 257 -1.58 0.01 6.27
N ILE A 258 -1.46 0.09 7.61
CA ILE A 258 -2.41 0.77 8.49
C ILE A 258 -2.46 2.29 8.30
N ALA A 259 -1.41 2.90 7.73
CA ALA A 259 -1.27 4.36 7.65
C ALA A 259 -2.50 5.09 7.08
N PRO A 260 -2.97 4.79 5.85
CA PRO A 260 -4.15 5.47 5.34
C PRO A 260 -5.37 5.21 6.23
N PHE A 261 -5.52 4.01 6.79
CA PHE A 261 -6.68 3.69 7.63
C PHE A 261 -6.66 4.42 8.97
N ARG A 262 -5.49 4.66 9.57
CA ARG A 262 -5.40 5.57 10.72
C ARG A 262 -5.87 6.97 10.35
N SER A 263 -5.44 7.49 9.20
CA SER A 263 -5.89 8.79 8.68
C SER A 263 -7.43 8.81 8.50
N HIS A 264 -8.01 7.75 7.95
CA HIS A 264 -9.46 7.61 7.78
C HIS A 264 -10.19 7.55 9.13
N LEU A 265 -9.77 6.65 10.01
CA LEU A 265 -10.43 6.39 11.30
C LEU A 265 -10.33 7.61 12.23
N ARG A 266 -9.21 8.35 12.20
CA ARG A 266 -9.11 9.63 12.89
C ARG A 266 -10.10 10.66 12.37
N ASN A 267 -10.20 10.81 11.04
CA ASN A 267 -11.21 11.69 10.46
C ASN A 267 -12.63 11.25 10.83
N LEU A 268 -12.95 9.96 10.89
CA LEU A 268 -14.30 9.48 11.21
C LEU A 268 -14.65 9.63 12.71
N PHE A 269 -13.74 9.30 13.61
CA PHE A 269 -14.04 9.09 15.04
C PHE A 269 -13.32 10.02 16.02
N HIS A 270 -12.22 10.66 15.61
CA HIS A 270 -11.39 11.46 16.51
C HIS A 270 -11.53 12.97 16.25
N ASP A 271 -11.40 13.38 14.99
CA ASP A 271 -11.24 14.78 14.62
C ASP A 271 -12.46 15.63 14.98
N LYS A 272 -12.24 16.75 15.68
CA LYS A 272 -13.32 17.59 16.23
C LYS A 272 -14.38 18.03 15.21
N VAL A 273 -13.99 18.21 13.95
CA VAL A 273 -14.88 18.73 12.90
C VAL A 273 -15.81 17.65 12.36
N SER A 274 -15.41 16.39 12.38
CA SER A 274 -16.06 15.28 11.69
C SER A 274 -16.58 14.21 12.64
N LYS A 275 -16.03 14.13 13.85
CA LYS A 275 -16.49 13.23 14.92
C LYS A 275 -18.00 13.30 15.12
N GLY A 276 -18.64 12.13 15.11
CA GLY A 276 -20.08 11.98 15.28
C GLY A 276 -20.94 12.27 14.05
N LYS A 277 -20.32 12.54 12.88
CA LYS A 277 -21.05 12.69 11.60
C LYS A 277 -21.15 11.40 10.79
N PHE A 278 -20.28 10.43 11.07
CA PHE A 278 -20.31 9.11 10.46
C PHE A 278 -21.34 8.24 11.17
N ASN A 279 -22.15 7.54 10.39
CA ASN A 279 -23.22 6.67 10.88
C ASN A 279 -23.13 5.24 10.32
N GLY A 280 -22.23 5.01 9.36
CA GLY A 280 -21.95 3.69 8.81
C GLY A 280 -21.16 2.80 9.76
N CYS A 281 -20.64 1.71 9.21
CA CYS A 281 -19.80 0.75 9.92
C CYS A 281 -18.36 0.82 9.39
N ALA A 282 -17.38 0.94 10.28
CA ALA A 282 -15.96 0.88 9.99
C ALA A 282 -15.37 -0.37 10.66
N TRP A 283 -14.80 -1.27 9.87
CA TRP A 283 -14.21 -2.52 10.37
C TRP A 283 -12.76 -2.66 9.93
N LEU A 284 -11.84 -2.60 10.89
CA LEU A 284 -10.41 -2.76 10.67
C LEU A 284 -9.95 -4.21 10.90
N PHE A 285 -9.26 -4.79 9.91
CA PHE A 285 -8.46 -5.99 10.07
C PHE A 285 -6.98 -5.63 9.97
N LEU A 286 -6.20 -5.90 11.02
CA LEU A 286 -4.78 -5.60 11.07
C LEU A 286 -3.94 -6.86 11.30
N GLY A 287 -3.10 -7.18 10.32
CA GLY A 287 -2.12 -8.26 10.41
C GLY A 287 -0.75 -7.78 10.86
N VAL A 288 -0.21 -8.40 11.91
CA VAL A 288 1.12 -8.15 12.45
C VAL A 288 1.80 -9.47 12.83
N PRO A 289 3.14 -9.54 12.88
CA PRO A 289 3.81 -10.79 13.23
C PRO A 289 3.67 -11.15 14.72
N PHE A 290 3.81 -10.17 15.60
CA PHE A 290 3.79 -10.34 17.06
C PHE A 290 2.87 -9.31 17.71
N SER A 291 2.39 -9.59 18.92
CA SER A 291 1.61 -8.63 19.72
C SER A 291 2.40 -7.35 20.00
N GLU A 292 3.72 -7.45 20.18
CA GLU A 292 4.65 -6.32 20.31
C GLU A 292 4.78 -5.46 19.04
N SER A 293 4.24 -5.94 17.92
CA SER A 293 4.21 -5.23 16.62
C SER A 293 2.86 -4.59 16.33
N LEU A 294 1.89 -4.64 17.25
CA LEU A 294 0.61 -3.94 17.11
C LEU A 294 0.83 -2.42 17.05
N LEU A 295 0.18 -1.79 16.08
CA LEU A 295 0.32 -0.35 15.81
C LEU A 295 -0.97 0.35 16.25
N TYR A 296 -0.84 1.36 17.12
CA TYR A 296 -1.94 2.23 17.57
C TYR A 296 -3.08 1.48 18.30
N ASP A 297 -2.78 0.39 19.01
CA ASP A 297 -3.77 -0.43 19.73
C ASP A 297 -4.64 0.38 20.71
N GLU A 298 -4.04 1.37 21.38
CA GLU A 298 -4.76 2.28 22.28
C GLU A 298 -5.79 3.13 21.53
N GLU A 299 -5.44 3.70 20.36
CA GLU A 299 -6.36 4.50 19.55
C GLU A 299 -7.57 3.66 19.11
N TRP A 300 -7.36 2.39 18.72
CA TRP A 300 -8.46 1.51 18.29
C TRP A 300 -9.41 1.16 19.44
N LYS A 301 -8.85 0.87 20.62
CA LYS A 301 -9.64 0.59 21.82
C LYS A 301 -10.47 1.79 22.26
N GLU A 302 -9.90 2.98 22.19
CA GLU A 302 -10.61 4.23 22.49
C GLU A 302 -11.76 4.47 21.51
N MET A 303 -11.51 4.35 20.20
CA MET A 303 -12.56 4.51 19.18
C MET A 303 -13.69 3.48 19.34
N GLN A 304 -13.36 2.23 19.68
CA GLN A 304 -14.36 1.19 19.90
C GLN A 304 -15.18 1.43 21.18
N ALA A 305 -14.54 1.92 22.24
CA ALA A 305 -15.23 2.25 23.48
C ALA A 305 -16.20 3.43 23.29
N GLU A 306 -15.83 4.41 22.47
CA GLU A 306 -16.68 5.57 22.19
C GLU A 306 -17.78 5.28 21.16
N PHE A 307 -17.49 4.45 20.14
CA PHE A 307 -18.41 4.13 19.04
C PHE A 307 -18.63 2.61 18.87
N PRO A 308 -19.11 1.88 19.89
CA PRO A 308 -19.16 0.41 19.89
C PRO A 308 -20.07 -0.22 18.82
N GLY A 309 -21.03 0.55 18.29
CA GLY A 309 -21.91 0.12 17.20
C GLY A 309 -21.42 0.45 15.79
N GLN A 310 -20.40 1.29 15.67
CA GLN A 310 -19.90 1.79 14.37
C GLN A 310 -18.46 1.35 14.10
N PHE A 311 -17.62 1.16 15.12
CA PHE A 311 -16.23 0.76 14.94
C PHE A 311 -15.95 -0.64 15.48
N ARG A 312 -15.36 -1.48 14.63
CA ARG A 312 -14.88 -2.82 14.95
C ARG A 312 -13.43 -2.97 14.51
N PHE A 313 -12.64 -3.72 15.26
CA PHE A 313 -11.30 -4.09 14.83
C PHE A 313 -10.97 -5.53 15.22
N ASP A 314 -10.16 -6.18 14.39
CA ASP A 314 -9.72 -7.56 14.53
C ASP A 314 -8.24 -7.69 14.16
N TYR A 315 -7.48 -8.37 15.02
CA TYR A 315 -6.08 -8.65 14.79
C TYR A 315 -5.86 -10.04 14.19
N ALA A 316 -4.80 -10.15 13.39
CA ALA A 316 -4.24 -11.42 12.94
C ALA A 316 -2.75 -11.43 13.32
N VAL A 317 -2.41 -12.10 14.43
CA VAL A 317 -1.03 -12.12 14.97
C VAL A 317 -0.30 -13.36 14.49
N SER A 318 0.40 -13.27 13.36
CA SER A 318 0.80 -14.45 12.59
C SER A 318 1.74 -15.42 13.29
N SER A 319 2.64 -14.93 14.14
CA SER A 319 3.63 -15.76 14.83
C SER A 319 3.13 -16.33 16.17
N GLU A 320 1.99 -15.86 16.68
CA GLU A 320 1.42 -16.26 17.97
C GLU A 320 0.10 -17.03 17.82
N GLU A 321 -0.67 -16.70 16.79
CA GLU A 321 -1.97 -17.32 16.52
C GLU A 321 -1.89 -18.34 15.38
N LYS A 322 -2.76 -19.35 15.45
CA LYS A 322 -2.84 -20.41 14.45
C LYS A 322 -4.22 -20.47 13.81
N SER A 323 -4.22 -20.80 12.51
CA SER A 323 -5.43 -21.05 11.74
C SER A 323 -5.33 -22.37 11.00
N GLU A 324 -6.30 -23.26 11.20
CA GLU A 324 -6.43 -24.51 10.45
C GLU A 324 -6.66 -24.27 8.94
N LYS A 325 -7.15 -23.08 8.58
CA LYS A 325 -7.36 -22.67 7.19
C LYS A 325 -6.03 -22.37 6.47
N ASN A 326 -4.96 -22.05 7.21
CA ASN A 326 -3.63 -21.86 6.63
C ASN A 326 -2.91 -23.19 6.43
N LYS A 327 -3.04 -23.76 5.23
CA LYS A 327 -2.41 -25.05 4.87
C LYS A 327 -0.91 -24.97 4.59
N ILE A 328 -0.30 -23.77 4.66
CA ILE A 328 1.13 -23.58 4.36
C ILE A 328 1.95 -23.78 5.63
N ASN A 329 1.68 -23.00 6.67
CA ASN A 329 2.44 -22.99 7.92
C ASN A 329 1.56 -22.85 9.17
N GLY A 330 0.24 -22.83 9.01
CA GLY A 330 -0.72 -22.69 10.10
C GLY A 330 -0.81 -21.29 10.71
N GLU A 331 -0.07 -20.29 10.23
CA GLU A 331 -0.08 -18.94 10.81
C GLU A 331 -1.40 -18.19 10.56
N MET A 332 -1.82 -17.37 11.53
CA MET A 332 -2.98 -16.48 11.35
C MET A 332 -2.59 -15.27 10.48
N TRP A 333 -3.14 -15.19 9.27
CA TRP A 333 -2.99 -14.02 8.40
C TRP A 333 -4.33 -13.30 8.29
N VAL A 334 -4.32 -12.06 7.81
CA VAL A 334 -5.52 -11.21 7.72
C VAL A 334 -6.67 -11.93 7.01
N GLN A 335 -6.41 -12.58 5.87
CA GLN A 335 -7.42 -13.34 5.15
C GLN A 335 -8.00 -14.50 5.96
N HIS A 336 -7.20 -15.14 6.82
CA HIS A 336 -7.68 -16.23 7.67
C HIS A 336 -8.58 -15.70 8.78
N LYS A 337 -8.23 -14.55 9.37
CA LYS A 337 -9.06 -13.86 10.36
C LYS A 337 -10.39 -13.41 9.73
N MET A 338 -10.36 -12.83 8.53
CA MET A 338 -11.57 -12.46 7.80
C MET A 338 -12.46 -13.66 7.48
N MET A 339 -11.90 -14.83 7.21
CA MET A 339 -12.69 -16.04 6.98
C MET A 339 -13.47 -16.52 8.22
N GLU A 340 -13.16 -16.04 9.43
CA GLU A 340 -13.97 -16.28 10.63
C GLU A 340 -15.28 -15.48 10.58
N TYR A 341 -15.28 -14.34 9.89
CA TYR A 341 -16.40 -13.41 9.74
C TYR A 341 -16.99 -13.41 8.32
N GLY A 342 -16.82 -14.49 7.57
CA GLY A 342 -17.16 -14.53 6.15
C GLY A 342 -18.62 -14.18 5.85
N GLU A 343 -19.56 -14.59 6.70
CA GLU A 343 -20.98 -14.26 6.57
C GLU A 343 -21.25 -12.77 6.87
N ASP A 344 -20.76 -12.26 8.00
CA ASP A 344 -20.88 -10.85 8.38
C ASP A 344 -20.31 -9.92 7.29
N LEU A 345 -19.12 -10.24 6.78
CA LEU A 345 -18.45 -9.48 5.72
C LEU A 345 -19.25 -9.52 4.43
N TRP A 346 -19.84 -10.67 4.09
CA TRP A 346 -20.67 -10.79 2.90
C TRP A 346 -21.95 -9.95 3.01
N GLU A 347 -22.58 -9.88 4.18
CA GLU A 347 -23.74 -9.00 4.39
C GLU A 347 -23.40 -7.50 4.28
N LEU A 348 -22.17 -7.09 4.64
CA LEU A 348 -21.74 -5.69 4.51
C LEU A 348 -21.45 -5.26 3.07
N VAL A 349 -21.12 -6.20 2.18
CA VAL A 349 -20.71 -5.93 0.78
C VAL A 349 -21.88 -6.03 -0.21
N LYS A 350 -23.01 -6.65 0.17
CA LYS A 350 -24.24 -6.70 -0.65
C LYS A 350 -24.92 -5.34 -0.77
#